data_AF-A0A6L7YD42-F1
#
_entry.id   AF-A0A6L7YD42-F1
#
_cell.length_a   1.000
_cell.length_b   1.000
_cell.length_c   1.000
_cell.angle_alpha   90.00
_cell.angle_beta   90.00
_cell.angle_gamma   90.00
#
_symmetry.space_group_name_H-M   'P 1'
#
loop_
_entity.id
_entity.type
_entity.pdbx_description
1 polymer ?
#
loop_
_entity_poly.entity_id
_entity_poly.type
_entity_poly.pdbx_seq_one_letter_code
_entity_poly.pdbx_strand_id
1 'polypeptide(L)' 'MLQPGDSMPEFSLRDPDRERFTDEQFRGAIAVIAFYPMSFTGG' A
#
# COMPACT_ATOMS: atom_id res chain seq x y z
N MET A 1 -10.16 5.36 10.12
CA MET A 1 -10.48 5.82 8.76
C MET A 1 -9.57 7.00 8.50
N LEU A 2 -8.84 7.02 7.38
CA LEU A 2 -7.94 8.15 7.05
C LEU A 2 -8.76 9.33 6.51
N GLN A 3 -8.30 10.55 6.80
CA GLN A 3 -8.88 11.81 6.35
C GLN A 3 -7.86 12.65 5.57
N PRO A 4 -8.31 13.57 4.70
CA PRO A 4 -7.40 14.48 4.02
C PRO A 4 -6.57 15.31 5.01
N GLY A 5 -5.26 15.33 4.83
CA GLY A 5 -4.31 16.00 5.72
C GLY A 5 -3.69 15.11 6.79
N ASP A 6 -4.23 13.91 7.01
CA ASP A 6 -3.58 12.91 7.87
C ASP A 6 -2.22 12.51 7.28
N SER A 7 -1.25 12.26 8.16
CA SER A 7 0.01 11.66 7.74
C SER A 7 -0.22 10.23 7.26
N MET A 8 0.51 9.81 6.22
CA MET A 8 0.50 8.42 5.78
C MET A 8 0.93 7.51 6.96
N PRO A 9 0.14 6.49 7.32
CA PRO A 9 0.54 5.55 8.36
C PRO A 9 1.72 4.70 7.88
N GLU A 10 2.59 4.32 8.81
CA GLU A 10 3.65 3.35 8.53
C GLU A 10 3.03 2.01 8.10
N PHE A 11 3.63 1.38 7.09
CA PHE A 11 3.21 0.05 6.66
C PHE A 11 4.39 -0.83 6.24
N SER A 12 4.17 -2.14 6.36
CA SER A 12 5.07 -3.15 5.84
C SER A 12 4.23 -4.21 5.14
N LEU A 13 4.33 -4.25 3.81
CA LEU A 13 3.67 -5.19 2.93
C LEU A 13 4.69 -6.16 2.33
N ARG A 14 4.18 -7.15 1.60
CA ARG A 14 4.98 -8.00 0.71
C ARG A 14 4.51 -7.79 -0.71
N ASP A 15 5.46 -7.68 -1.62
CA ASP A 15 5.19 -7.64 -3.04
C ASP A 15 4.98 -9.08 -3.61
N PRO A 16 4.71 -9.22 -4.93
CA PRO A 16 4.57 -10.54 -5.56
C PRO A 16 5.81 -11.44 -5.44
N ASP A 17 7.01 -10.85 -5.39
CA ASP A 17 8.29 -11.56 -5.24
C ASP A 17 8.61 -11.89 -3.78
N ARG A 18 7.71 -11.54 -2.86
CA ARG A 18 7.79 -11.71 -1.40
C ARG A 18 8.87 -10.85 -0.75
N GLU A 19 9.32 -9.82 -1.44
CA GLU A 19 10.22 -8.83 -0.87
C GLU A 19 9.46 -7.89 0.07
N ARG A 20 10.18 -7.34 1.03
CA ARG A 20 9.61 -6.41 2.01
C ARG A 20 9.41 -5.05 1.34
N PHE A 21 8.18 -4.54 1.43
CA PHE A 21 7.79 -3.27 0.86
C PHE A 21 7.27 -2.32 1.96
N THR A 22 7.79 -1.09 2.06
CA THR A 22 7.49 -0.15 3.16
C THR A 22 7.08 1.24 2.66
N ASP A 23 6.48 2.05 3.53
CA ASP A 23 6.06 3.43 3.25
C ASP A 23 7.23 4.37 2.92
N GLU A 24 8.43 4.05 3.44
CA GLU A 24 9.65 4.84 3.25
C GLU A 24 9.98 5.08 1.77
N GLN A 25 9.66 4.11 0.92
CA GLN A 25 9.93 4.16 -0.53
C GLN A 25 9.13 5.26 -1.25
N PHE A 26 8.08 5.80 -0.62
CA PHE A 26 7.21 6.83 -1.21
C PHE A 26 7.49 8.24 -0.67
N ARG A 27 8.45 8.41 0.25
CA ARG A 27 8.76 9.73 0.82
C ARG A 27 9.21 10.71 -0.28
N GLY A 28 8.54 11.86 -0.35
CA GLY A 28 8.83 12.91 -1.34
C GLY A 28 8.17 12.70 -2.71
N ALA A 29 7.40 11.64 -2.90
CA ALA A 29 6.61 11.39 -4.10
C ALA A 29 5.10 11.46 -3.81
N ILE A 30 4.30 11.76 -4.83
CA ILE A 30 2.85 11.59 -4.75
C ILE A 30 2.54 10.12 -5.07
N ALA A 31 1.99 9.40 -4.10
CA ALA A 31 1.66 7.98 -4.23
C ALA A 31 0.16 7.75 -3.97
N VAL A 32 -0.43 6.79 -4.69
CA VAL A 32 -1.81 6.35 -4.50
C VAL A 32 -1.79 4.87 -4.11
N ILE A 33 -2.36 4.55 -2.95
CA ILE A 33 -2.47 3.17 -2.45
C ILE A 33 -3.92 2.73 -2.60
N ALA A 34 -4.15 1.67 -3.39
CA ALA A 34 -5.47 1.12 -3.64
C ALA A 34 -5.54 -0.33 -3.14
N PHE A 35 -6.63 -0.65 -2.43
CA PHE A 35 -6.93 -2.00 -1.97
C PHE A 35 -8.07 -2.58 -2.82
N TYR A 36 -7.84 -3.77 -3.36
CA TYR A 36 -8.85 -4.51 -4.10
C TYR A 36 -9.31 -5.71 -3.25
N PRO A 37 -10.62 -6.04 -3.24
CA PRO A 37 -11.08 -7.29 -2.63
C PRO A 37 -10.37 -8.48 -3.29
N MET A 38 -10.23 -9.58 -2.53
CA MET A 38 -9.45 -10.75 -2.97
C MET A 38 -9.69 -11.08 -4.45
N SER A 39 -8.59 -11.17 -5.20
CA SER A 39 -8.56 -11.65 -6.57
C SER A 39 -8.84 -13.15 -6.62
N PHE A 40 -10.09 -13.54 -6.41
CA PHE A 40 -10.63 -14.85 -6.77
C PHE A 40 -11.81 -14.64 -7.71
N THR A 41 -11.50 -14.35 -8.98
CA THR A 41 -12.45 -14.51 -10.08
C THR A 41 -12.05 -15.76 -10.87
N GLY A 42 -12.52 -16.92 -10.41
CA GLY A 42 -12.58 -18.14 -11.22
C GLY A 42 -11.45 -19.16 -11.01
N GLY A 43 -11.80 -20.23 -10.30
CA GLY A 43 -11.24 -21.57 -10.48
C GLY A 43 -12.39 -22.52 -10.80
#